data_AF-A0A8T4LPY3-F1
#
_entry.id   AF-A0A8T4LPY3-F1
#
_cell.length_a   1.000
_cell.length_b   1.000
_cell.length_c   1.000
_cell.angle_alpha   90.00
_cell.angle_beta   90.00
_cell.angle_gamma   90.00
#
_symmetry.space_group_name_H-M   'P 1'
#
loop_
_entity.id
_entity.type
_entity.pdbx_description
1 polymer ?
#
loop_
_entity_poly.entity_id
_entity_poly.type
_entity_poly.pdbx_seq_one_letter_code
_entity_poly.pdbx_strand_id
1 'polypeptide(L)'
;MYPQSHFLFSFLVVSVFVKLGVFDFRVALFVAIFAFLVDVDHFILFVSKFKDSSLRNAWNKAVYGKYAGRTFVHHWIGFLILTVIIIGLYFYNLNWFWIVGLGYYTHMILDYAHLNFLKIKGRLSLRFGGFVERIGKFEALFDIFVLVGIALVWI
;
A
#
# COMPACT_ATOMS: atom_id res chain seq x y z
N MET A 1 4.73 3.97 2.86
CA MET A 1 4.23 3.88 4.27
C MET A 1 4.38 2.42 4.71
N TYR A 2 3.84 1.98 5.85
CA TYR A 2 3.79 0.58 6.20
C TYR A 2 2.70 -0.14 5.39
N PRO A 3 2.84 -1.45 5.11
CA PRO A 3 1.90 -2.16 4.24
C PRO A 3 0.45 -2.14 4.74
N GLN A 4 0.21 -2.12 6.05
CA GLN A 4 -1.15 -1.98 6.59
C GLN A 4 -1.79 -0.63 6.25
N SER A 5 -1.01 0.46 6.20
CA SER A 5 -1.53 1.78 5.83
C SER A 5 -1.95 1.80 4.35
N HIS A 6 -1.16 1.14 3.48
CA HIS A 6 -1.52 0.98 2.07
C HIS A 6 -2.82 0.19 1.89
N PHE A 7 -2.98 -0.91 2.64
CA PHE A 7 -4.23 -1.67 2.65
C PHE A 7 -5.42 -0.82 3.13
N LEU A 8 -5.30 -0.22 4.32
CA LEU A 8 -6.39 0.50 4.98
C LEU A 8 -6.85 1.71 4.17
N PHE A 9 -5.91 2.54 3.71
CA PHE A 9 -6.26 3.73 2.93
C PHE A 9 -6.91 3.38 1.61
N SER A 10 -6.38 2.38 0.90
CA SER A 10 -6.96 1.91 -0.34
C SER A 10 -8.36 1.36 -0.11
N PHE A 11 -8.55 0.58 0.95
CA PHE A 11 -9.85 0.04 1.34
C PHE A 11 -10.87 1.13 1.68
N LEU A 12 -10.46 2.20 2.37
CA LEU A 12 -11.31 3.36 2.61
C LEU A 12 -11.77 4.01 1.30
N VAL A 13 -10.82 4.30 0.40
CA VAL A 13 -11.12 4.94 -0.89
C VAL A 13 -12.14 4.11 -1.64
N VAL A 14 -11.91 2.81 -1.81
CA VAL A 14 -12.83 1.95 -2.56
C VAL A 14 -14.14 1.66 -1.85
N SER A 15 -14.18 1.72 -0.52
CA SER A 15 -15.44 1.60 0.23
C SER A 15 -16.43 2.72 -0.17
N VAL A 16 -15.93 3.92 -0.44
CA VAL A 16 -16.76 5.03 -0.96
C VAL A 16 -17.35 4.65 -2.33
N PHE A 17 -16.56 4.06 -3.22
CA PHE A 17 -17.04 3.61 -4.54
C PHE A 17 -18.08 2.49 -4.43
N VAL A 18 -17.94 1.58 -3.46
CA VAL A 18 -18.96 0.56 -3.19
C VAL A 18 -20.26 1.19 -2.70
N LYS A 19 -20.19 2.15 -1.76
CA LYS A 19 -21.37 2.88 -1.26
C LYS A 19 -22.09 3.63 -2.39
N LEU A 20 -21.34 4.12 -3.38
CA LEU A 20 -21.88 4.78 -4.57
C LEU A 20 -22.37 3.80 -5.67
N GLY A 21 -22.25 2.49 -5.46
CA GLY A 21 -22.73 1.48 -6.39
C GLY A 21 -21.87 1.27 -7.64
N VAL A 22 -20.59 1.70 -7.64
CA VAL A 22 -19.70 1.56 -8.81
C VAL A 22 -19.28 0.10 -9.01
N PHE A 23 -19.01 -0.62 -7.92
CA PHE A 23 -18.69 -2.05 -7.91
C PHE A 23 -19.02 -2.67 -6.55
N ASP A 24 -18.97 -3.99 -6.46
CA ASP A 24 -19.29 -4.72 -5.24
C ASP A 24 -18.13 -4.75 -4.21
N PHE A 25 -18.43 -5.26 -3.02
CA PHE A 25 -17.45 -5.42 -1.96
C PHE A 25 -16.28 -6.34 -2.33
N ARG A 26 -16.47 -7.30 -3.24
CA ARG A 26 -15.40 -8.23 -3.63
C ARG A 26 -14.32 -7.48 -4.39
N VAL A 27 -14.71 -6.62 -5.33
CA VAL A 27 -13.79 -5.73 -6.05
C VAL A 27 -13.04 -4.83 -5.06
N ALA A 28 -13.73 -4.21 -4.10
CA ALA A 28 -13.10 -3.38 -3.06
C ALA A 28 -12.05 -4.14 -2.24
N LEU A 29 -12.34 -5.37 -1.80
CA LEU A 29 -11.39 -6.18 -1.06
C LEU A 29 -10.16 -6.51 -1.91
N PHE A 30 -10.34 -6.87 -3.18
CA PHE A 30 -9.22 -7.16 -4.09
C PHE A 30 -8.38 -5.91 -4.38
N VAL A 31 -8.98 -4.72 -4.47
CA VAL A 31 -8.22 -3.47 -4.60
C VAL A 31 -7.30 -3.27 -3.40
N ALA A 32 -7.82 -3.40 -2.18
CA ALA A 32 -7.03 -3.19 -0.96
C ALA A 32 -5.90 -4.22 -0.82
N ILE A 33 -6.18 -5.49 -1.13
CA ILE A 33 -5.16 -6.55 -1.20
C ILE A 33 -4.10 -6.19 -2.25
N PHE A 34 -4.52 -5.78 -3.45
CA PHE A 34 -3.61 -5.43 -4.52
C PHE A 34 -2.70 -4.26 -4.13
N ALA A 35 -3.24 -3.20 -3.52
CA ALA A 35 -2.47 -2.06 -3.03
C ALA A 35 -1.38 -2.44 -2.01
N PHE A 36 -1.66 -3.40 -1.14
CA PHE A 36 -0.67 -4.00 -0.24
C PHE A 36 0.39 -4.80 -1.01
N LEU A 37 -0.03 -5.54 -2.05
CA LEU A 37 0.87 -6.39 -2.84
C LEU A 37 1.81 -5.63 -3.77
N VAL A 38 1.55 -4.36 -4.07
CA VAL A 38 2.46 -3.52 -4.87
C VAL A 38 3.89 -3.55 -4.29
N ASP A 39 4.02 -3.55 -2.96
CA ASP A 39 5.32 -3.58 -2.25
C ASP A 39 6.04 -4.94 -2.26
N VAL A 40 5.42 -6.00 -2.77
CA VAL A 40 6.06 -7.34 -2.86
C VAL A 40 7.33 -7.29 -3.71
N ASP A 41 7.41 -6.35 -4.63
CA ASP A 41 8.58 -6.10 -5.44
C ASP A 41 9.84 -5.73 -4.63
N HIS A 42 9.69 -5.07 -3.48
CA HIS A 42 10.80 -4.81 -2.55
C HIS A 42 11.34 -6.10 -1.96
N PHE A 43 10.45 -7.07 -1.67
CA PHE A 43 10.86 -8.40 -1.22
C PHE A 43 11.56 -9.16 -2.35
N ILE A 44 11.05 -9.12 -3.59
CA ILE A 44 11.71 -9.73 -4.74
C ILE A 44 13.13 -9.16 -4.93
N LEU A 45 13.28 -7.83 -4.85
CA LEU A 45 14.58 -7.19 -4.93
C LEU A 45 15.48 -7.57 -3.74
N PHE A 46 14.92 -7.80 -2.55
CA PHE A 46 15.68 -8.26 -1.38
C PHE A 46 16.26 -9.65 -1.64
N VAL A 47 15.43 -10.58 -2.09
CA VAL A 47 15.84 -11.95 -2.44
C VAL A 47 16.93 -11.92 -3.50
N SER A 48 16.75 -11.10 -4.54
CA SER A 48 17.73 -10.97 -5.62
C SER A 48 19.09 -10.43 -5.13
N LYS A 49 19.06 -9.39 -4.27
CA LYS A 49 20.26 -8.69 -3.78
C LYS A 49 21.01 -9.44 -2.68
N PHE A 50 20.29 -9.99 -1.71
CA PHE A 50 20.88 -10.62 -0.53
C PHE A 50 20.94 -12.14 -0.61
N LYS A 51 20.33 -12.75 -1.64
CA LYS A 51 20.21 -14.21 -1.79
C LYS A 51 19.59 -14.87 -0.55
N ASP A 52 18.65 -14.17 0.08
CA ASP A 52 17.95 -14.58 1.30
C ASP A 52 16.44 -14.49 1.05
N SER A 53 15.72 -15.59 1.28
CA SER A 53 14.26 -15.70 1.12
C SER A 53 13.48 -15.53 2.42
N SER A 54 14.15 -15.19 3.52
CA SER A 54 13.49 -14.95 4.80
C SER A 54 12.74 -13.62 4.81
N LEU A 55 11.40 -13.69 4.81
CA LEU A 55 10.53 -12.50 4.96
C LEU A 55 10.86 -11.71 6.23
N ARG A 56 11.17 -12.40 7.33
CA ARG A 56 11.56 -11.77 8.60
C ARG A 56 12.84 -10.95 8.46
N ASN A 57 13.85 -11.47 7.76
CA ASN A 57 15.10 -10.73 7.54
C ASN A 57 14.87 -9.54 6.60
N ALA A 58 14.10 -9.72 5.54
CA ALA A 58 13.74 -8.66 4.61
C ALA A 58 13.03 -7.50 5.33
N TRP A 59 11.98 -7.83 6.09
CA TRP A 59 11.21 -6.89 6.89
C TRP A 59 12.09 -6.12 7.86
N ASN A 60 12.85 -6.83 8.70
CA ASN A 60 13.69 -6.18 9.71
C ASN A 60 14.74 -5.27 9.05
N LYS A 61 15.41 -5.70 7.97
CA LYS A 61 16.37 -4.83 7.27
C LYS A 61 15.72 -3.58 6.70
N ALA A 62 14.49 -3.69 6.17
CA ALA A 62 13.73 -2.54 5.68
C ALA A 62 13.39 -1.57 6.80
N VAL A 63 12.85 -2.06 7.92
CA VAL A 63 12.49 -1.25 9.09
C VAL A 63 13.69 -0.54 9.72
N TYR A 64 14.88 -1.15 9.68
CA TYR A 64 16.12 -0.53 10.15
C TYR A 64 16.76 0.42 9.12
N GLY A 65 16.15 0.63 7.95
CA GLY A 65 16.69 1.49 6.89
C GLY A 65 17.96 0.95 6.23
N LYS A 66 18.29 -0.33 6.45
CA LYS A 66 19.46 -0.99 5.83
C LYS A 66 19.18 -1.42 4.40
N TYR A 67 17.92 -1.36 3.99
CA TYR A 67 17.45 -1.75 2.67
C TYR A 67 16.11 -1.05 2.39
N ALA A 68 16.14 0.07 1.66
CA ALA A 68 14.96 0.87 1.38
C ALA A 68 15.12 1.62 0.05
N GLY A 69 15.38 0.86 -1.02
CA GLY A 69 15.45 1.43 -2.37
C GLY A 69 14.09 1.33 -3.04
N ARG A 70 13.60 2.44 -3.59
CA ARG A 70 12.45 2.43 -4.51
C ARG A 70 12.79 1.52 -5.70
N THR A 71 11.96 0.54 -5.91
CA THR A 71 11.97 -0.38 -7.05
C THR A 71 11.41 0.28 -8.31
N PHE A 72 11.53 -0.41 -9.44
CA PHE A 72 11.08 0.08 -10.75
C PHE A 72 9.64 0.60 -10.76
N VAL A 73 8.70 -0.10 -10.11
CA VAL A 73 7.27 0.27 -10.13
C VAL A 73 6.97 1.59 -9.41
N HIS A 74 7.90 2.06 -8.58
CA HIS A 74 7.79 3.33 -7.87
C HIS A 74 8.44 4.48 -8.62
N HIS A 75 9.23 4.23 -9.67
CA HIS A 75 9.86 5.28 -10.49
C HIS A 75 8.94 5.75 -11.62
N TRP A 76 9.19 6.95 -12.13
CA TRP A 76 8.36 7.58 -13.18
C TRP A 76 8.16 6.68 -14.42
N ILE A 77 9.22 5.99 -14.85
CA ILE A 77 9.15 5.08 -16.01
C ILE A 77 8.25 3.87 -15.71
N GLY A 78 8.38 3.28 -14.53
CA GLY A 78 7.51 2.18 -14.10
C GLY A 78 6.06 2.62 -13.93
N PHE A 79 5.84 3.81 -13.37
CA PHE A 79 4.52 4.43 -13.29
C PHE A 79 3.87 4.59 -14.66
N LEU A 80 4.57 5.16 -15.65
CA LEU A 80 4.04 5.31 -17.00
C LEU A 80 3.69 3.97 -17.65
N ILE A 81 4.57 2.96 -17.52
CA ILE A 81 4.33 1.63 -18.08
C ILE A 81 3.11 0.97 -17.43
N LEU A 82 3.00 1.03 -16.10
CA LEU A 82 1.84 0.48 -15.39
C LEU A 82 0.55 1.23 -15.73
N THR A 83 0.60 2.55 -15.89
CA THR A 83 -0.55 3.34 -16.35
C THR A 83 -1.04 2.89 -17.72
N VAL A 84 -0.15 2.64 -18.68
CA VAL A 84 -0.53 2.11 -20.01
C VAL A 84 -1.17 0.72 -19.89
N ILE A 85 -0.62 -0.15 -19.05
CA ILE A 85 -1.20 -1.48 -18.79
C ILE A 85 -2.60 -1.34 -18.18
N ILE A 86 -2.78 -0.46 -17.19
CA ILE A 86 -4.08 -0.18 -16.56
C ILE A 86 -5.09 0.34 -17.60
N ILE A 87 -4.69 1.26 -18.47
CA ILE A 87 -5.57 1.73 -19.57
C ILE A 87 -5.97 0.57 -20.47
N GLY A 88 -5.06 -0.34 -20.80
CA GLY A 88 -5.38 -1.57 -21.55
C GLY A 88 -6.40 -2.46 -20.82
N LEU A 89 -6.28 -2.60 -19.50
CA LEU A 89 -7.22 -3.38 -18.69
C LEU A 89 -8.65 -2.83 -18.75
N TYR A 90 -8.83 -1.51 -18.94
CA TYR A 90 -10.17 -0.91 -19.10
C TYR A 90 -10.96 -1.55 -20.24
N PHE A 91 -10.29 -1.77 -21.38
CA PHE A 91 -10.89 -2.37 -22.57
C PHE A 91 -11.01 -3.89 -22.48
N TYR A 92 -10.19 -4.54 -21.65
CA TYR A 92 -10.20 -6.00 -21.49
C TYR A 92 -11.24 -6.48 -20.46
N ASN A 93 -11.18 -5.92 -19.25
CA ASN A 93 -12.07 -6.30 -18.15
C ASN A 93 -12.14 -5.19 -17.10
N LEU A 94 -13.34 -4.65 -16.92
CA LEU A 94 -13.55 -3.49 -16.04
C LEU A 94 -13.24 -3.80 -14.56
N ASN A 95 -13.41 -5.03 -14.08
CA ASN A 95 -13.06 -5.38 -12.70
C ASN A 95 -11.54 -5.38 -12.50
N TRP A 96 -10.77 -5.94 -13.44
CA TRP A 96 -9.31 -5.89 -13.39
C TRP A 96 -8.77 -4.46 -13.51
N PHE A 97 -9.42 -3.63 -14.34
CA PHE A 97 -9.13 -2.20 -14.40
C PHE A 97 -9.28 -1.54 -13.03
N TRP A 98 -10.40 -1.75 -12.34
CA TRP A 98 -10.61 -1.17 -11.01
C TRP A 98 -9.62 -1.72 -9.98
N ILE A 99 -9.41 -3.04 -9.94
CA ILE A 99 -8.51 -3.70 -8.98
C ILE A 99 -7.09 -3.16 -9.10
N VAL A 100 -6.53 -3.24 -10.31
CA VAL A 100 -5.13 -2.86 -10.55
C VAL A 100 -5.00 -1.34 -10.54
N GLY A 101 -5.93 -0.63 -11.17
CA GLY A 101 -5.90 0.82 -11.29
C GLY A 101 -6.01 1.52 -9.94
N LEU A 102 -7.10 1.29 -9.21
CA LEU A 102 -7.29 1.92 -7.90
C LEU A 102 -6.22 1.44 -6.92
N GLY A 103 -5.90 0.14 -6.89
CA GLY A 103 -4.92 -0.38 -5.94
C GLY A 103 -3.52 0.17 -6.16
N TYR A 104 -3.08 0.29 -7.42
CA TYR A 104 -1.81 0.91 -7.74
C TYR A 104 -1.80 2.42 -7.45
N TYR A 105 -2.83 3.15 -7.86
CA TYR A 105 -2.83 4.60 -7.69
C TYR A 105 -3.01 5.04 -6.23
N THR A 106 -3.85 4.39 -5.43
CA THR A 106 -3.97 4.70 -3.99
C THR A 106 -2.67 4.37 -3.26
N HIS A 107 -1.98 3.30 -3.66
CA HIS A 107 -0.65 2.99 -3.16
C HIS A 107 0.34 4.13 -3.46
N MET A 108 0.44 4.53 -4.72
CA MET A 108 1.36 5.60 -5.15
C MET A 108 1.03 6.94 -4.49
N ILE A 109 -0.26 7.26 -4.29
CA ILE A 109 -0.66 8.47 -3.56
C ILE A 109 -0.07 8.47 -2.16
N LEU A 110 -0.18 7.38 -1.38
CA LEU A 110 0.38 7.34 -0.03
C LEU A 110 1.90 7.52 -0.01
N ASP A 111 2.58 6.97 -1.00
CA ASP A 111 4.04 7.03 -1.09
C ASP A 111 4.57 8.43 -1.46
N TYR A 112 3.76 9.23 -2.14
CA TYR A 112 4.18 10.54 -2.68
C TYR A 112 3.46 11.75 -2.08
N ALA A 113 2.31 11.58 -1.42
CA ALA A 113 1.48 12.69 -0.95
C ALA A 113 2.04 13.41 0.30
N HIS A 114 3.13 12.91 0.91
CA HIS A 114 3.79 13.53 2.06
C HIS A 114 2.80 13.95 3.18
N LEU A 115 1.90 13.04 3.56
CA LEU A 115 0.73 13.33 4.38
C LEU A 115 1.00 13.86 5.81
N ASN A 116 2.23 13.81 6.32
CA ASN A 116 2.57 14.32 7.65
C ASN A 116 2.81 15.86 7.65
N PHE A 117 1.80 16.63 7.26
CA PHE A 117 1.86 18.10 7.20
C PHE A 117 2.08 18.73 8.58
N LEU A 118 1.56 18.11 9.65
CA LEU A 118 1.76 18.53 11.05
C LEU A 118 3.16 18.22 11.59
N LYS A 119 4.02 17.53 10.80
CA LYS A 119 5.38 17.14 11.18
C LYS A 119 5.44 16.41 12.53
N ILE A 120 4.45 15.57 12.83
CA ILE A 120 4.40 14.78 14.07
C ILE A 120 5.61 13.86 14.10
N LYS A 121 6.41 13.97 15.17
CA LYS A 121 7.65 13.20 15.38
C LYS A 121 7.45 12.05 16.35
N GLY A 122 8.40 11.11 16.32
CA GLY A 122 8.44 9.95 17.22
C GLY A 122 7.97 8.67 16.52
N ARG A 123 8.45 7.54 17.03
CA ARG A 123 8.12 6.21 16.54
C ARG A 123 7.67 5.33 17.70
N LEU A 124 6.74 4.44 17.43
CA LEU A 124 6.36 3.34 18.30
C LEU A 124 7.10 2.10 17.80
N SER A 125 7.74 1.35 18.70
CA SER A 125 8.41 0.11 18.32
C SER A 125 7.75 -1.08 18.97
N LEU A 126 7.36 -2.04 18.15
CA LEU A 126 6.77 -3.30 18.59
C LEU A 126 7.64 -4.44 18.09
N ARG A 127 7.69 -5.54 18.85
CA ARG A 127 8.37 -6.76 18.43
C ARG A 127 7.43 -7.93 18.63
N PHE A 128 7.23 -8.71 17.57
CA PHE A 128 6.35 -9.86 17.59
C PHE A 128 6.91 -10.96 16.68
N GLY A 129 7.04 -12.20 17.18
CA GLY A 129 7.49 -13.34 16.38
C GLY A 129 8.87 -13.16 15.69
N GLY A 130 9.73 -12.28 16.21
CA GLY A 130 11.02 -11.92 15.60
C GLY A 130 10.93 -10.85 14.50
N PHE A 131 9.74 -10.35 14.17
CA PHE A 131 9.54 -9.14 13.37
C PHE A 131 9.64 -7.91 14.27
N VAL A 132 10.31 -6.87 13.78
CA VAL A 132 10.40 -5.56 14.40
C VAL A 132 9.55 -4.59 13.59
N GLU A 133 8.64 -3.90 14.26
CA GLU A 133 7.87 -2.83 13.68
C GLU A 133 8.29 -1.51 14.34
N ARG A 134 8.41 -0.44 13.53
CA ARG A 134 8.80 0.91 13.96
C ARG A 134 7.92 1.95 13.26
N ILE A 135 6.63 1.91 13.55
CA ILE A 135 5.64 2.82 12.97
C ILE A 135 5.82 4.25 13.48
N GLY A 136 5.68 5.24 12.60
CA GLY A 136 5.66 6.64 13.00
C GLY A 136 4.39 6.97 13.80
N LYS A 137 4.47 7.86 14.81
CA LYS A 137 3.27 8.27 15.55
C LYS A 137 2.20 8.88 14.64
N PHE A 138 2.62 9.64 13.62
CA PHE A 138 1.73 10.16 12.57
C PHE A 138 0.97 9.03 11.87
N GLU A 139 1.68 7.99 11.47
CA GLU A 139 1.16 6.89 10.68
C GLU A 139 0.19 6.03 11.49
N ALA A 140 0.51 5.76 12.75
CA ALA A 140 -0.43 5.09 13.67
C ALA A 140 -1.73 5.90 13.84
N LEU A 141 -1.63 7.23 13.99
CA LEU A 141 -2.80 8.10 14.08
C LEU A 141 -3.58 8.15 12.75
N PHE A 142 -2.87 8.18 11.63
CA PHE A 142 -3.46 8.10 10.28
C PHE A 142 -4.27 6.81 10.11
N ASP A 143 -3.71 5.65 10.47
CA ASP A 143 -4.40 4.37 10.38
C ASP A 143 -5.68 4.35 11.24
N ILE A 144 -5.64 4.94 12.44
CA ILE A 144 -6.83 5.09 13.29
C ILE A 144 -7.91 5.94 12.61
N PHE A 145 -7.55 7.07 12.02
CA PHE A 145 -8.51 7.91 11.29
C PHE A 145 -9.08 7.21 10.07
N VAL A 146 -8.26 6.45 9.34
CA VAL A 146 -8.71 5.65 8.20
C VAL A 146 -9.71 4.59 8.63
N LEU A 147 -9.46 3.88 9.75
CA LEU A 147 -10.40 2.91 10.31
C LEU A 147 -11.73 3.53 10.71
N VAL A 148 -11.71 4.70 11.35
CA VAL A 148 -12.94 5.46 11.67
C VAL A 148 -13.67 5.84 10.38
N GLY A 149 -12.95 6.32 9.36
CA GLY A 149 -13.53 6.64 8.06
C GLY A 149 -14.21 5.43 7.41
N ILE A 150 -13.57 4.25 7.46
CA ILE A 150 -14.15 3.01 6.94
C ILE A 150 -15.46 2.71 7.68
N ALA A 151 -15.43 2.73 9.02
CA ALA A 151 -16.63 2.47 9.81
C ALA A 151 -17.78 3.42 9.45
N LEU A 152 -17.49 4.72 9.29
CA LEU A 152 -18.50 5.72 8.92
C LEU A 152 -19.09 5.51 7.52
N VAL A 153 -18.33 5.01 6.55
CA VAL A 153 -18.85 4.71 5.20
C VAL A 153 -19.83 3.53 5.23
N TRP A 154 -19.61 2.57 6.12
CA TRP A 154 -20.38 1.33 6.20
C TRP A 154 -21.57 1.35 7.17
N ILE A 155 -21.70 2.40 7.97
CA ILE A 155 -22.93 2.73 8.72
C ILE A 155 -23.95 3.34 7.74
#